data_AF-A0A559SWA8-F1
#
_entry.id   AF-A0A559SWA8-F1
#
_cell.length_a   1.000
_cell.length_b   1.000
_cell.length_c   1.000
_cell.angle_alpha   90.00
_cell.angle_beta   90.00
_cell.angle_gamma   90.00
#
_symmetry.space_group_name_H-M   'P 1'
#
loop_
_entity.id
_entity.type
_entity.pdbx_description
1 polymer ?
#
loop_
_entity_poly.entity_id
_entity_poly.type
_entity_poly.pdbx_seq_one_letter_code
_entity_poly.pdbx_strand_id
1 'polypeptide(L)'
;MGRISYAALPASNDRLESTRCKALEMLMMSWFDDPHRGTRDLDLLGFGDPSAEPMLATFREILAQDAGDGVEFDADALRVDRIREELEYGGLRLRTTASISGARISLTIDIGFGDALEPGAEELDYPSMLDFPIPRLQGYARETVIAEKFQALVALGRAG
;
A
#
# COMPACT_ATOMS: atom_id res chain seq x y z
N MET A 1 8.79 -16.96 -22.51
CA MET A 1 9.50 -15.83 -21.87
C MET A 1 8.43 -14.94 -21.23
N GLY A 2 7.95 -15.31 -20.05
CA GLY A 2 6.76 -14.72 -19.43
C GLY A 2 7.09 -13.40 -18.73
N ARG A 3 6.43 -12.31 -19.13
CA ARG A 3 6.37 -11.06 -18.37
C ARG A 3 5.40 -11.27 -17.21
N ILE A 4 5.91 -11.31 -15.98
CA ILE A 4 5.06 -11.14 -14.79
C ILE A 4 5.30 -9.71 -14.33
N SER A 5 4.47 -8.80 -14.82
CA SER A 5 4.44 -7.40 -14.38
C SER A 5 3.77 -7.36 -13.01
N TYR A 6 4.54 -7.20 -11.94
CA TYR A 6 3.96 -6.80 -10.65
C TYR A 6 3.62 -5.31 -10.69
N ALA A 7 2.52 -5.03 -11.41
CA ALA A 7 1.58 -3.93 -11.24
C ALA A 7 0.57 -4.03 -12.39
N ALA A 8 -0.32 -5.02 -12.30
CA ALA A 8 -1.54 -5.05 -13.10
C ALA A 8 -2.44 -6.13 -12.53
N LEU A 9 -3.44 -5.72 -11.74
CA LEU A 9 -4.73 -6.39 -11.87
C LEU A 9 -5.09 -6.38 -13.37
N PRO A 10 -5.62 -7.47 -13.94
CA PRO A 10 -5.92 -7.55 -15.36
C PRO A 10 -6.83 -6.38 -15.76
N ALA A 11 -6.40 -5.62 -16.77
CA ALA A 11 -7.07 -4.44 -17.32
C ALA A 11 -8.38 -4.76 -18.08
N SER A 12 -9.15 -5.75 -17.62
CA SER A 12 -10.38 -6.20 -18.25
C SER A 12 -11.55 -6.36 -17.27
N ASN A 13 -11.47 -5.75 -16.09
CA ASN A 13 -12.56 -5.73 -15.12
C ASN A 13 -12.86 -4.28 -14.71
N ASP A 14 -13.86 -3.66 -15.34
CA ASP A 14 -14.30 -2.27 -15.10
C ASP A 14 -14.57 -1.93 -13.61
N ARG A 15 -14.70 -2.95 -12.75
CA ARG A 15 -14.86 -2.81 -11.29
C ARG A 15 -13.58 -2.42 -10.55
N LEU A 16 -12.39 -2.62 -11.13
CA LEU A 16 -11.10 -2.39 -10.45
C LEU A 16 -10.52 -1.00 -10.75
N GLU A 17 -11.04 -0.27 -11.74
CA GLU A 17 -10.63 1.12 -12.00
C GLU A 17 -11.00 2.07 -10.85
N SER A 18 -12.05 1.75 -10.08
CA SER A 18 -12.49 2.57 -8.93
C SER A 18 -11.69 2.33 -7.64
N THR A 19 -10.64 1.52 -7.68
CA THR A 19 -9.79 1.20 -6.51
C THR A 19 -8.32 1.19 -6.92
N ARG A 20 -7.83 2.37 -7.32
CA ARG A 20 -6.38 2.57 -7.51
C ARG A 20 -5.76 2.94 -6.17
N CYS A 21 -4.59 2.40 -5.89
CA CYS A 21 -3.81 2.67 -4.68
C CYS A 21 -2.34 2.96 -5.04
N LYS A 22 -1.66 3.85 -4.29
CA LYS A 22 -0.22 4.17 -4.49
C LYS A 22 0.56 4.05 -3.19
N ALA A 23 1.66 3.32 -3.19
CA ALA A 23 2.45 3.06 -1.99
C ALA A 23 3.31 4.26 -1.58
N LEU A 24 3.18 4.73 -0.33
CA LEU A 24 3.90 5.88 0.20
C LEU A 24 5.10 5.46 1.06
N GLU A 25 4.88 4.64 2.09
CA GLU A 25 5.91 4.37 3.11
C GLU A 25 7.00 3.42 2.61
N MET A 26 6.64 2.50 1.72
CA MET A 26 7.59 1.56 1.11
C MET A 26 8.70 2.30 0.34
N LEU A 27 8.43 3.49 -0.19
CA LEU A 27 9.37 4.24 -1.05
C LEU A 27 10.69 4.59 -0.38
N MET A 28 10.70 4.77 0.94
CA MET A 28 11.97 5.04 1.63
C MET A 28 12.94 3.86 1.52
N MET A 29 12.46 2.61 1.42
CA MET A 29 13.34 1.46 1.22
C MET A 29 14.01 1.43 -0.16
N SER A 30 13.44 2.09 -1.19
CA SER A 30 14.05 2.13 -2.52
C SER A 30 15.06 3.27 -2.68
N TRP A 31 15.16 4.19 -1.71
CA TRP A 31 16.05 5.35 -1.80
C TRP A 31 17.35 5.20 -1.02
N PHE A 32 17.43 4.23 -0.11
CA PHE A 32 18.60 4.01 0.75
C PHE A 32 19.16 2.60 0.55
N ASP A 33 20.49 2.48 0.49
CA ASP A 33 21.20 1.21 0.29
C ASP A 33 21.12 0.27 1.52
N ASP A 34 20.92 0.83 2.72
CA ASP A 34 20.75 0.09 3.99
C ASP A 34 19.57 0.68 4.79
N PRO A 35 18.33 0.31 4.45
CA PRO A 35 17.15 0.79 5.17
C PRO A 35 17.08 0.14 6.56
N HIS A 36 17.36 0.93 7.60
CA HIS A 36 17.49 0.46 9.00
C HIS A 36 16.25 -0.18 9.64
N ARG A 37 15.09 -0.21 8.98
CA ARG A 37 13.87 -0.83 9.50
C ARG A 37 12.90 -1.22 8.38
N GLY A 38 12.63 -2.51 8.24
CA GLY A 38 11.47 -2.98 7.48
C GLY A 38 10.17 -2.45 8.11
N THR A 39 9.33 -1.78 7.33
CA THR A 39 7.99 -1.34 7.77
C THR A 39 7.04 -2.54 7.68
N ARG A 40 6.21 -2.72 8.71
CA ARG A 40 5.15 -3.75 8.74
C ARG A 40 3.83 -3.25 8.18
N ASP A 41 3.77 -1.95 7.92
CA ASP A 41 2.60 -1.21 7.51
C ASP A 41 2.75 -0.84 6.03
N LEU A 42 1.63 -0.89 5.32
CA LEU A 42 1.53 -0.49 3.92
C LEU A 42 0.62 0.74 3.83
N ASP A 43 1.21 1.91 3.59
CA ASP A 43 0.46 3.14 3.34
C ASP A 43 0.15 3.29 1.84
N LEU A 44 -1.12 3.50 1.51
CA LEU A 44 -1.65 3.64 0.16
C LEU A 44 -2.46 4.93 -0.01
N LEU A 45 -2.42 5.52 -1.21
CA LEU A 45 -3.36 6.55 -1.66
C LEU A 45 -4.51 5.98 -2.48
N GLY A 46 -5.71 5.94 -1.93
CA GLY A 46 -6.92 5.51 -2.62
C GLY A 46 -7.45 6.56 -3.60
N PHE A 47 -7.93 6.10 -4.76
CA PHE A 47 -8.72 6.90 -5.70
C PHE A 47 -10.10 6.28 -5.87
N GLY A 48 -11.14 7.11 -5.96
CA GLY A 48 -12.52 6.64 -6.18
C GLY A 48 -13.35 6.60 -4.89
N ASP A 49 -14.19 5.59 -4.74
CA ASP A 49 -15.15 5.45 -3.64
C ASP A 49 -14.43 4.98 -2.35
N PRO A 50 -14.45 5.76 -1.25
CA PRO A 50 -13.84 5.38 0.02
C PRO A 50 -14.70 4.42 0.87
N SER A 51 -15.72 3.79 0.28
CA SER A 51 -16.59 2.84 0.97
C SER A 51 -15.83 1.58 1.40
N ALA A 52 -16.04 1.19 2.66
CA ALA A 52 -15.34 0.07 3.29
C ALA A 52 -15.67 -1.30 2.66
N GLU A 53 -16.92 -1.53 2.26
CA GLU A 53 -17.36 -2.81 1.70
C GLU A 53 -16.71 -3.15 0.34
N PRO A 54 -16.74 -2.25 -0.69
CA PRO A 54 -16.02 -2.49 -1.93
C PRO A 54 -14.53 -2.70 -1.71
N MET A 55 -13.90 -1.88 -0.85
CA MET A 55 -12.48 -2.01 -0.55
C MET A 55 -12.14 -3.36 0.06
N LEU A 56 -12.95 -3.82 1.01
CA LEU A 56 -12.76 -5.12 1.65
C LEU A 56 -12.89 -6.26 0.64
N ALA A 57 -13.85 -6.19 -0.29
CA ALA A 57 -14.01 -7.18 -1.35
C ALA A 57 -12.78 -7.23 -2.27
N THR A 58 -12.31 -6.08 -2.74
CA THR A 58 -11.10 -5.99 -3.58
C THR A 58 -9.87 -6.56 -2.90
N PHE A 59 -9.62 -6.20 -1.62
CA PHE A 59 -8.46 -6.73 -0.91
C PHE A 59 -8.59 -8.22 -0.60
N ARG A 60 -9.79 -8.77 -0.41
CA ARG A 60 -9.98 -10.23 -0.31
C ARG A 60 -9.58 -10.94 -1.60
N GLU A 61 -9.97 -10.40 -2.75
CA GLU A 61 -9.59 -10.93 -4.06
C GLU A 61 -8.08 -10.86 -4.29
N ILE A 62 -7.43 -9.76 -3.88
CA ILE A 62 -5.97 -9.60 -3.98
C ILE A 62 -5.24 -10.61 -3.09
N LEU A 63 -5.62 -10.71 -1.82
CA LEU A 63 -4.95 -11.57 -0.84
C LEU A 63 -5.18 -13.06 -1.09
N ALA A 64 -6.21 -13.44 -1.85
CA ALA A 64 -6.49 -14.81 -2.25
C ALA A 64 -5.64 -15.29 -3.45
N GLN A 65 -4.84 -14.42 -4.07
CA GLN A 65 -3.96 -14.81 -5.17
C GLN A 65 -2.74 -15.59 -4.65
N ASP A 66 -2.53 -16.79 -5.19
CA ASP A 66 -1.32 -17.56 -4.96
C ASP A 66 -0.21 -17.10 -5.92
N ALA A 67 0.82 -16.46 -5.37
CA ALA A 67 1.99 -15.98 -6.10
C ALA A 67 3.13 -17.01 -6.15
N GLY A 68 3.01 -18.14 -5.45
CA GLY A 68 4.06 -19.16 -5.36
C GLY A 68 5.32 -18.71 -4.61
N ASP A 69 5.22 -17.67 -3.77
CA ASP A 69 6.33 -17.10 -2.99
C ASP A 69 6.40 -17.65 -1.55
N GLY A 70 5.48 -18.55 -1.19
CA GLY A 70 5.39 -19.17 0.14
C GLY A 70 4.73 -18.28 1.19
N VAL A 71 4.15 -17.15 0.81
CA VAL A 71 3.33 -16.30 1.69
C VAL A 71 1.86 -16.71 1.56
N GLU A 72 1.24 -17.01 2.69
CA GLU A 72 -0.19 -17.31 2.77
C GLU A 72 -0.91 -16.22 3.58
N PHE A 73 -1.86 -15.52 2.99
CA PHE A 73 -2.67 -14.50 3.66
C PHE A 73 -3.98 -15.08 4.20
N ASP A 74 -4.37 -14.67 5.41
CA ASP A 74 -5.68 -14.99 6.00
C ASP A 74 -6.75 -14.02 5.46
N ALA A 75 -7.16 -14.23 4.21
CA ALA A 75 -8.16 -13.37 3.56
C ALA A 75 -9.50 -13.36 4.32
N ASP A 76 -9.85 -14.47 4.98
CA ASP A 76 -11.08 -14.60 5.77
C ASP A 76 -11.08 -13.68 6.99
N ALA A 77 -9.94 -13.59 7.68
CA ALA A 77 -9.76 -12.71 8.83
C ALA A 77 -9.62 -11.22 8.47
N LEU A 78 -9.59 -10.84 7.19
CA LEU A 78 -9.45 -9.43 6.79
C LEU A 78 -10.59 -8.57 7.36
N ARG A 79 -10.22 -7.51 8.08
CA ARG A 79 -11.13 -6.50 8.62
C ARG A 79 -10.78 -5.12 8.09
N VAL A 80 -11.76 -4.23 8.05
CA VAL A 80 -11.62 -2.83 7.67
C VAL A 80 -12.22 -1.94 8.75
N ASP A 81 -11.46 -0.93 9.16
CA ASP A 81 -11.88 0.12 10.08
C ASP A 81 -11.76 1.49 9.40
N ARG A 82 -12.59 2.45 9.79
CA ARG A 82 -12.38 3.85 9.39
C ARG A 82 -11.31 4.49 10.27
N ILE A 83 -10.48 5.32 9.65
CA ILE A 83 -9.46 6.13 10.32
C ILE A 83 -9.58 7.58 9.88
N ARG A 84 -9.06 8.51 10.68
CA ARG A 84 -9.02 9.95 10.36
C ARG A 84 -10.41 10.54 10.01
N GLU A 85 -11.47 10.09 10.70
CA GLU A 85 -12.87 10.48 10.42
C GLU A 85 -13.14 11.99 10.50
N GLU A 86 -12.23 12.76 11.10
CA GLU A 86 -12.29 14.22 11.20
C GLU A 86 -11.87 14.95 9.92
N LEU A 87 -11.27 14.25 8.94
CA LEU A 87 -10.88 14.80 7.63
C LEU A 87 -12.00 14.62 6.60
N GLU A 88 -12.12 15.55 5.65
CA GLU A 88 -13.20 15.61 4.64
C GLU A 88 -13.40 14.30 3.84
N TYR A 89 -12.33 13.53 3.61
CA TYR A 89 -12.37 12.25 2.90
C TYR A 89 -12.05 11.03 3.78
N GLY A 90 -11.55 11.23 5.01
CA GLY A 90 -11.15 10.15 5.93
C GLY A 90 -10.15 9.15 5.34
N GLY A 91 -10.07 7.97 5.95
CA GLY A 91 -9.26 6.86 5.47
C GLY A 91 -9.79 5.50 5.91
N LEU A 92 -9.25 4.44 5.33
CA LEU A 92 -9.52 3.06 5.71
C LEU A 92 -8.26 2.41 6.24
N ARG A 93 -8.40 1.55 7.25
CA ARG A 93 -7.34 0.67 7.74
C ARG A 93 -7.79 -0.76 7.61
N LEU A 94 -7.07 -1.55 6.82
CA LEU A 94 -7.26 -2.98 6.71
C LEU A 94 -6.27 -3.73 7.60
N ARG A 95 -6.74 -4.82 8.21
CA ARG A 95 -5.91 -5.68 9.06
C ARG A 95 -6.17 -7.14 8.76
N THR A 96 -5.08 -7.89 8.65
CA THR A 96 -5.11 -9.36 8.60
C THR A 96 -3.78 -9.94 9.11
N THR A 97 -3.60 -11.26 8.98
CA THR A 97 -2.33 -11.93 9.19
C THR A 97 -1.88 -12.68 7.94
N ALA A 98 -0.57 -12.76 7.76
CA ALA A 98 0.06 -13.64 6.78
C ALA A 98 0.93 -14.68 7.50
N SER A 99 1.26 -15.76 6.81
CA SER A 99 2.24 -16.73 7.29
C SER A 99 3.28 -17.05 6.22
N ILE A 100 4.52 -17.28 6.65
CA ILE A 100 5.63 -17.73 5.80
C ILE A 100 6.52 -18.66 6.61
N SER A 101 6.73 -19.89 6.12
CA SER A 101 7.57 -20.90 6.80
C SER A 101 7.27 -21.08 8.30
N GLY A 102 5.98 -21.01 8.69
CA GLY A 102 5.52 -21.14 10.08
C GLY A 102 5.62 -19.86 10.93
N ALA A 103 6.25 -18.79 10.42
CA ALA A 103 6.20 -17.48 11.07
C ALA A 103 4.85 -16.79 10.76
N ARG A 104 4.22 -16.19 11.78
CA ARG A 104 2.98 -15.41 11.62
C ARG A 104 3.30 -13.92 11.65
N ILE A 105 2.79 -13.20 10.66
CA ILE A 105 3.04 -11.76 10.44
C ILE A 105 1.70 -11.03 10.51
N SER A 106 1.61 -9.99 11.33
CA SER A 106 0.48 -9.06 11.28
C SER A 106 0.66 -8.08 10.13
N LEU A 107 -0.36 -7.93 9.29
CA LEU A 107 -0.38 -6.99 8.17
C LEU A 107 -1.37 -5.87 8.46
N THR A 108 -0.91 -4.62 8.36
CA THR A 108 -1.74 -3.41 8.37
C THR A 108 -1.60 -2.70 7.04
N ILE A 109 -2.73 -2.30 6.47
CA ILE A 109 -2.77 -1.52 5.22
C ILE A 109 -3.61 -0.27 5.49
N ASP A 110 -2.99 0.89 5.40
CA ASP A 110 -3.66 2.18 5.56
C ASP A 110 -3.90 2.79 4.20
N ILE A 111 -5.13 3.28 3.99
CA ILE A 111 -5.55 3.91 2.73
C ILE A 111 -6.06 5.31 3.07
N GLY A 112 -5.29 6.31 2.68
CA GLY A 112 -5.71 7.71 2.68
C GLY A 112 -6.48 8.06 1.40
N PHE A 113 -7.36 9.05 1.48
CA PHE A 113 -8.09 9.57 0.32
C PHE A 113 -8.01 11.09 0.27
N GLY A 114 -8.01 11.64 -0.93
CA GLY A 114 -8.04 13.09 -1.15
C GLY A 114 -6.68 13.80 -0.98
N ASP A 115 -5.60 13.06 -0.72
CA ASP A 115 -4.26 13.64 -0.62
C ASP A 115 -3.76 14.12 -1.99
N ALA A 116 -3.05 15.25 -1.98
CA ALA A 116 -2.50 15.85 -3.19
C ALA A 116 -1.30 15.02 -3.71
N LEU A 117 -1.34 14.70 -5.00
CA LEU A 117 -0.30 13.94 -5.69
C LEU A 117 0.46 14.85 -6.68
N GLU A 118 0.88 16.04 -6.25
CA GLU A 118 1.64 16.99 -7.08
C GLU A 118 3.15 16.74 -6.87
N PRO A 119 3.99 16.62 -7.93
CA PRO A 119 3.74 16.82 -9.36
C PRO A 119 3.13 15.64 -10.13
N GLY A 120 2.92 14.52 -9.46
CA GLY A 120 2.37 13.30 -10.03
C GLY A 120 2.92 12.08 -9.31
N ALA A 121 2.42 10.92 -9.70
CA ALA A 121 3.09 9.68 -9.34
C ALA A 121 4.16 9.31 -10.35
N GLU A 122 5.19 8.67 -9.84
CA GLU A 122 6.29 8.15 -10.64
C GLU A 122 6.26 6.63 -10.64
N GLU A 123 6.64 6.05 -11.77
CA GLU A 123 6.87 4.61 -11.85
C GLU A 123 8.27 4.31 -11.35
N LEU A 124 8.40 3.37 -10.42
CA LEU A 124 9.67 2.98 -9.83
C LEU A 124 9.82 1.47 -9.74
N ASP A 125 11.06 1.04 -9.89
CA ASP A 125 11.47 -0.33 -9.65
C ASP A 125 11.68 -0.49 -8.14
N TYR A 126 10.89 -1.37 -7.52
CA TYR A 126 10.98 -1.62 -6.08
C TYR A 126 11.90 -2.82 -5.81
N PRO A 127 12.92 -2.70 -4.95
CA PRO A 127 13.91 -3.75 -4.78
C PRO A 127 13.26 -5.04 -4.26
N SER A 128 13.51 -6.15 -4.95
CA SER A 128 13.12 -7.48 -4.46
C SER A 128 14.12 -7.96 -3.41
N MET A 129 13.62 -8.49 -2.28
CA MET A 129 14.48 -9.05 -1.22
C MET A 129 15.05 -10.44 -1.56
N LEU A 130 14.54 -11.07 -2.62
CA LEU A 130 14.90 -12.40 -3.11
C LEU A 130 15.03 -12.36 -4.65
N ASP A 131 15.38 -13.48 -5.27
CA ASP A 131 15.50 -13.62 -6.74
C ASP A 131 14.16 -13.58 -7.50
N PHE A 132 13.19 -12.80 -6.99
CA PHE A 132 11.93 -12.51 -7.66
C PHE A 132 12.11 -11.40 -8.70
N PRO A 133 11.25 -11.38 -9.75
CA PRO A 133 11.20 -10.27 -10.69
C PRO A 133 11.01 -8.95 -9.95
N ILE A 134 11.73 -7.91 -10.38
CA ILE A 134 11.63 -6.57 -9.80
C ILE A 134 10.20 -6.03 -10.08
N PRO A 135 9.39 -5.79 -9.04
CA PRO A 135 8.07 -5.19 -9.19
C PRO A 135 8.18 -3.71 -9.61
N ARG A 136 7.25 -3.26 -10.46
CA ARG A 136 7.19 -1.86 -10.92
C ARG A 136 6.02 -1.18 -10.26
N LEU A 137 6.25 -0.27 -9.33
CA LEU A 137 5.19 0.35 -8.54
C LEU A 137 4.92 1.78 -9.00
N GLN A 138 3.68 2.22 -8.78
CA GLN A 138 3.30 3.62 -8.89
C GLN A 138 3.45 4.24 -7.50
N GLY A 139 4.52 5.01 -7.32
CA GLY A 139 4.84 5.69 -6.08
C GLY A 139 4.61 7.20 -6.15
N TYR A 140 4.67 7.83 -4.99
CA TYR A 140 4.76 9.27 -4.86
C TYR A 140 6.11 9.78 -5.36
N ALA A 141 6.11 10.97 -5.96
CA ALA A 141 7.34 11.72 -6.19
C ALA A 141 8.07 11.94 -4.86
N ARG A 142 9.41 11.97 -4.92
CA ARG A 142 10.27 12.10 -3.74
C ARG A 142 9.91 13.34 -2.90
N GLU A 143 9.64 14.43 -3.59
CA GLU A 143 9.26 15.73 -3.05
C GLU A 143 7.98 15.65 -2.22
N THR A 144 6.97 14.89 -2.69
CA THR A 144 5.69 14.73 -1.99
C THR A 144 5.89 13.96 -0.68
N VAL A 145 6.67 12.88 -0.68
CA VAL A 145 6.97 12.12 0.56
C VAL A 145 7.72 12.97 1.57
N ILE A 146 8.71 13.76 1.11
CA ILE A 146 9.48 14.67 1.97
C ILE A 146 8.55 15.72 2.59
N ALA A 147 7.66 16.31 1.78
CA ALA A 147 6.70 17.32 2.23
C ALA A 147 5.76 16.78 3.32
N GLU A 148 5.18 15.58 3.11
CA GLU A 148 4.28 14.96 4.09
C GLU A 148 5.00 14.60 5.41
N LYS A 149 6.19 13.98 5.34
CA LYS A 149 6.95 13.64 6.55
C LYS A 149 7.38 14.90 7.30
N PHE A 150 7.74 15.97 6.59
CA PHE A 150 8.05 17.26 7.22
C PHE A 150 6.81 17.88 7.90
N GLN A 151 5.66 17.88 7.23
CA GLN A 151 4.41 18.35 7.83
C GLN A 151 4.07 17.57 9.11
N ALA A 152 4.22 16.25 9.10
CA ALA A 152 3.96 15.40 10.26
C ALA A 152 4.88 15.76 11.44
N LEU A 153 6.18 15.99 11.18
CA LEU A 153 7.14 16.45 12.19
C LEU A 153 6.74 17.80 12.81
N VAL A 154 6.33 18.76 11.97
CA VAL A 154 5.90 20.09 12.42
C VAL A 154 4.61 20.02 13.25
N ALA A 155 3.63 19.24 12.80
CA ALA A 155 2.37 19.06 13.52
C ALA A 155 2.60 18.43 14.91
N LEU A 156 3.45 17.41 14.99
CA LEU A 156 3.81 16.77 16.26
C LEU A 156 4.57 17.72 17.19
N GLY A 157 5.50 18.51 16.66
CA GLY A 157 6.26 19.50 17.42
C GLY A 157 5.44 20.69 17.93
N ARG A 158 4.27 20.95 17.34
CA ARG A 158 3.32 21.98 17.80
C ARG A 158 2.35 21.49 18.87
N ALA A 159 2.22 20.17 19.03
CA ALA A 159 1.36 19.55 20.03
C ALA A 159 2.09 19.29 21.37
N GLY A 160 3.37 19.67 21.48
CA GLY A 160 4.22 19.51 22.67
C GLY A 160 4.53 20.81 23.39
#